data_AF-A0A945A014-F1
#
_entry.id   AF-A0A945A014-F1
#
_cell.length_a   1.000
_cell.length_b   1.000
_cell.length_c   1.000
_cell.angle_alpha   90.00
_cell.angle_beta   90.00
_cell.angle_gamma   90.00
#
_symmetry.space_group_name_H-M   'P 1'
#
loop_
_entity.id
_entity.type
_entity.pdbx_description
1 polymer ?
#
loop_
_entity_poly.entity_id
_entity_poly.type
_entity_poly.pdbx_seq_one_letter_code
_entity_poly.pdbx_strand_id
1 'polypeptide(L)'
;MKKLIAPALFALFLAACGDIPTTLTYNVTFTTEDSGRMTDLSLATRHVVERRLSRLEGNLIDYDIDYDEESKATTIEVEVDNAKAAAVLNEEMITPFTFEVRYLVEEAEEGDITVEGAGSFRATGIDKSYVDWVVGQTTEPPLNRGRVLIGFTDDSAEQVQTLFTEQAGNTIGLFVRGRLTAAVQIDGEFEKVLVIEGLPSGEIAKIFADDMNVGIHMIFTNP
;
A
#
# COMPACT_ATOMS: atom_id res chain seq x y z
N MET A 1 72.47 5.64 15.58
CA MET A 1 71.81 4.47 14.98
C MET A 1 70.48 4.24 15.68
N LYS A 2 69.44 3.94 14.89
CA LYS A 2 68.12 3.37 15.24
C LYS A 2 67.08 4.29 15.88
N LYS A 3 66.25 4.84 14.97
CA LYS A 3 64.87 5.27 15.17
C LYS A 3 64.04 4.12 15.76
N LEU A 4 63.18 4.40 16.72
CA LEU A 4 62.04 3.56 17.08
C LEU A 4 60.78 4.43 16.97
N ILE A 5 60.15 4.34 15.80
CA ILE A 5 58.80 4.82 15.54
C ILE A 5 57.88 3.72 16.08
N ALA A 6 57.14 4.00 17.14
CA ALA A 6 56.02 3.16 17.56
C ALA A 6 54.75 3.71 16.89
N PRO A 7 54.13 3.01 15.93
CA PRO A 7 52.80 3.38 15.46
C PRO A 7 51.80 2.86 16.51
N ALA A 8 51.19 3.77 17.27
CA ALA A 8 50.01 3.44 18.05
C ALA A 8 48.87 3.12 17.07
N LEU A 9 48.54 1.84 17.04
CA LEU A 9 47.46 1.20 16.31
C LEU A 9 46.15 1.95 16.61
N PHE A 10 45.70 2.80 15.69
CA PHE A 10 44.37 3.38 15.72
C PHE A 10 43.41 2.26 15.29
N ALA A 11 42.94 1.48 16.26
CA ALA A 11 41.89 0.51 16.04
C ALA A 11 40.60 1.27 15.68
N LEU A 12 40.34 1.40 14.37
CA LEU A 12 38.99 1.65 13.88
C LEU A 12 38.13 0.48 14.36
N PHE A 13 37.41 0.68 15.46
CA PHE A 13 36.17 -0.05 15.70
C PHE A 13 35.20 0.40 14.60
N LEU A 14 35.27 -0.26 13.45
CA LEU A 14 34.13 -0.44 12.58
C LEU A 14 33.11 -1.22 13.41
N ALA A 15 32.28 -0.50 14.16
CA ALA A 15 31.05 -1.06 14.67
C ALA A 15 30.27 -1.51 13.44
N ALA A 16 30.26 -2.81 13.20
CA ALA A 16 29.35 -3.47 12.28
C ALA A 16 27.92 -3.34 12.84
N CYS A 17 27.38 -2.13 12.85
CA CYS A 17 25.96 -1.85 13.02
C CYS A 17 25.34 -1.92 11.62
N GLY A 18 25.14 -3.13 11.10
CA GLY A 18 24.55 -3.35 9.78
C GLY A 18 23.60 -4.54 9.76
N ASP A 19 24.04 -5.67 10.31
CA ASP A 19 23.42 -6.97 10.04
C ASP A 19 22.96 -7.70 11.32
N ILE A 20 22.48 -6.96 12.31
CA ILE A 20 21.89 -7.58 13.51
C ILE A 20 20.40 -7.81 13.22
N PRO A 21 19.91 -9.07 13.29
CA PRO A 21 18.49 -9.36 13.20
C PRO A 21 17.69 -8.49 14.17
N THR A 22 16.64 -7.87 13.65
CA THR A 22 15.76 -6.97 14.39
C THR A 22 14.34 -7.48 14.28
N THR A 23 13.70 -7.75 15.41
CA THR A 23 12.30 -8.12 15.48
C THR A 23 11.44 -6.87 15.66
N LEU A 24 10.43 -6.73 14.80
CA LEU A 24 9.38 -5.73 14.90
C LEU A 24 8.09 -6.43 15.33
N THR A 25 7.41 -5.88 16.32
CA THR A 25 6.11 -6.39 16.79
C THR A 25 5.06 -5.31 16.52
N TYR A 26 3.92 -5.70 15.98
CA TYR A 26 2.79 -4.81 15.70
C TYR A 26 1.52 -5.32 16.37
N ASN A 27 0.79 -4.41 17.02
CA ASN A 27 -0.63 -4.60 17.26
C ASN A 27 -1.39 -4.33 15.95
N VAL A 28 -2.31 -5.23 15.60
CA VAL A 28 -3.06 -5.17 14.34
C VAL A 28 -4.55 -5.12 14.62
N THR A 29 -5.22 -4.16 13.98
CA THR A 29 -6.68 -4.09 13.93
C THR A 29 -7.15 -4.32 12.50
N PHE A 30 -7.99 -5.33 12.31
CA PHE A 30 -8.72 -5.56 11.05
C PHE A 30 -9.97 -4.70 11.00
N THR A 31 -10.30 -4.15 9.84
CA THR A 31 -11.56 -3.44 9.63
C THR A 31 -12.68 -4.35 9.10
N THR A 32 -12.41 -5.66 9.01
CA THR A 32 -13.33 -6.69 8.53
C THR A 32 -13.46 -7.79 9.57
N GLU A 33 -14.66 -8.34 9.72
CA GLU A 33 -14.94 -9.49 10.59
C GLU A 33 -14.96 -10.83 9.81
N ASP A 34 -14.90 -10.78 8.48
CA ASP A 34 -14.85 -11.97 7.64
C ASP A 34 -13.51 -12.71 7.78
N SER A 35 -13.56 -13.95 8.27
CA SER A 35 -12.37 -14.75 8.55
C SER A 35 -11.58 -15.16 7.30
N GLY A 36 -12.26 -15.29 6.15
CA GLY A 36 -11.61 -15.51 4.86
C GLY A 36 -10.75 -14.31 4.48
N ARG A 37 -11.32 -13.11 4.54
CA ARG A 37 -10.61 -11.85 4.29
C ARG A 37 -9.47 -11.64 5.28
N MET A 38 -9.65 -11.95 6.56
CA MET A 38 -8.56 -11.86 7.55
C MET A 38 -7.39 -12.80 7.20
N THR A 39 -7.68 -14.00 6.69
CA THR A 39 -6.66 -14.94 6.22
C THR A 39 -5.92 -14.39 5.00
N ASP A 40 -6.67 -13.88 4.01
CA ASP A 40 -6.11 -13.27 2.80
C ASP A 40 -5.23 -12.05 3.15
N LEU A 41 -5.68 -11.21 4.08
CA LEU A 41 -4.95 -10.05 4.57
C LEU A 41 -3.66 -10.43 5.30
N SER A 42 -3.66 -11.54 6.04
CA SER A 42 -2.47 -12.05 6.74
C SER A 42 -1.40 -12.48 5.73
N LEU A 43 -1.79 -13.18 4.66
CA LEU A 43 -0.88 -13.54 3.58
C LEU A 43 -0.42 -12.32 2.77
N ALA A 44 -1.34 -11.43 2.43
CA ALA A 44 -1.01 -10.20 1.71
C ALA A 44 -0.02 -9.33 2.50
N THR A 45 -0.17 -9.24 3.83
CA THR A 45 0.74 -8.50 4.70
C THR A 45 2.16 -9.05 4.63
N ARG A 46 2.33 -10.37 4.67
CA ARG A 46 3.64 -10.99 4.46
C ARG A 46 4.25 -10.57 3.13
N HIS A 47 3.50 -10.64 2.03
CA HIS A 47 4.01 -10.22 0.72
C HIS A 47 4.36 -8.71 0.67
N VAL A 48 3.55 -7.86 1.30
CA VAL A 48 3.82 -6.41 1.43
C VAL A 48 5.14 -6.19 2.16
N VAL A 49 5.35 -6.87 3.29
CA VAL A 49 6.58 -6.80 4.09
C VAL A 49 7.78 -7.25 3.26
N GLU A 50 7.71 -8.42 2.61
CA GLU A 50 8.79 -8.95 1.76
C GLU A 50 9.18 -7.98 0.64
N ARG A 51 8.19 -7.41 -0.06
CA ARG A 51 8.44 -6.42 -1.14
C ARG A 51 9.09 -5.14 -0.63
N ARG A 52 8.61 -4.61 0.50
CA ARG A 52 9.17 -3.39 1.10
C ARG A 52 10.61 -3.63 1.56
N LEU A 53 10.87 -4.75 2.23
CA LEU A 53 12.21 -5.14 2.65
C LEU A 53 13.16 -5.28 1.46
N SER A 54 12.72 -5.93 0.38
CA SER A 54 13.52 -6.05 -0.84
C SER A 54 13.94 -4.70 -1.42
N ARG A 55 13.02 -3.70 -1.43
CA ARG A 55 13.34 -2.32 -1.82
C ARG A 55 14.31 -1.62 -0.85
N LEU A 56 14.27 -1.98 0.43
CA LEU A 56 15.08 -1.40 1.50
C LEU A 56 16.42 -2.12 1.70
N GLU A 57 16.78 -3.04 0.81
CA GLU A 57 17.99 -3.87 0.92
C GLU A 57 18.03 -4.70 2.23
N GLY A 58 16.86 -5.17 2.67
CA GLY A 58 16.72 -6.13 3.77
C GLY A 58 15.95 -7.37 3.34
N ASN A 59 16.00 -8.42 4.16
CA ASN A 59 15.28 -9.67 3.96
C ASN A 59 14.45 -10.04 5.19
N LEU A 60 13.31 -10.66 4.93
CA LEU A 60 12.49 -11.28 5.96
C LEU A 60 13.17 -12.57 6.43
N ILE A 61 13.48 -12.67 7.72
CA ILE A 61 14.00 -13.88 8.35
C ILE A 61 12.82 -14.75 8.80
N ASP A 62 11.89 -14.15 9.55
CA ASP A 62 10.72 -14.82 10.09
C ASP A 62 9.50 -13.89 10.11
N TYR A 63 8.32 -14.50 10.03
CA TYR A 63 7.04 -13.82 10.05
C TYR A 63 6.04 -14.69 10.79
N ASP A 64 5.52 -14.18 11.90
CA ASP A 64 4.52 -14.84 12.71
C ASP A 64 3.31 -13.94 12.95
N ILE A 65 2.15 -14.58 13.06
CA ILE A 65 0.90 -13.91 13.40
C ILE A 65 0.23 -14.69 14.52
N ASP A 66 0.03 -14.00 15.63
CA ASP A 66 -0.72 -14.53 16.77
C ASP A 66 -2.09 -13.87 16.83
N TYR A 67 -3.11 -14.71 17.00
CA TYR A 67 -4.48 -14.31 17.19
C TYR A 67 -4.95 -14.82 18.54
N ASP A 68 -5.01 -13.92 19.50
CA ASP A 68 -5.54 -14.23 20.82
C ASP A 68 -7.08 -14.25 20.74
N GLU A 69 -7.65 -15.45 20.76
CA GLU A 69 -9.10 -15.64 20.68
C GLU A 69 -9.86 -15.03 21.86
N GLU A 70 -9.23 -14.92 23.04
CA GLU A 70 -9.81 -14.42 24.29
C GLU A 70 -9.81 -12.89 24.32
N SER A 71 -8.67 -12.27 24.03
CA SER A 71 -8.55 -10.80 24.01
C SER A 71 -8.95 -10.17 22.68
N LYS A 72 -9.13 -10.97 21.62
CA LYS A 72 -9.31 -10.53 20.23
C LYS A 72 -8.17 -9.64 19.73
N ALA A 73 -7.02 -9.67 20.41
CA ALA A 73 -5.83 -8.99 19.96
C ALA A 73 -5.16 -9.80 18.85
N THR A 74 -4.73 -9.11 17.80
CA THR A 74 -3.86 -9.69 16.78
C THR A 74 -2.51 -9.03 16.88
N THR A 75 -1.45 -9.84 16.94
CA THR A 75 -0.08 -9.37 16.89
C THR A 75 0.64 -9.98 15.69
N ILE A 76 1.43 -9.17 14.99
CA ILE A 76 2.32 -9.63 13.93
C ILE A 76 3.75 -9.37 14.35
N GLU A 77 4.58 -10.41 14.30
CA GLU A 77 6.02 -10.33 14.50
C GLU A 77 6.76 -10.51 13.18
N VAL A 78 7.72 -9.63 12.93
CA VAL A 78 8.53 -9.59 11.71
C VAL A 78 10.00 -9.54 12.10
N GLU A 79 10.76 -10.59 11.82
CA GLU A 79 12.21 -10.61 12.01
C GLU A 79 12.91 -10.22 10.71
N VAL A 80 13.79 -9.22 10.78
CA VAL A 80 14.48 -8.62 9.62
C VAL A 80 15.99 -8.68 9.83
N ASP A 81 16.75 -9.07 8.81
CA ASP A 81 18.21 -9.21 8.87
C ASP A 81 19.00 -7.89 8.99
N ASN A 82 18.37 -6.78 8.63
CA ASN A 82 18.96 -5.46 8.53
C ASN A 82 18.19 -4.46 9.39
N ALA A 83 18.83 -3.99 10.47
CA ALA A 83 18.22 -3.06 11.44
C ALA A 83 17.81 -1.72 10.82
N LYS A 84 18.53 -1.23 9.81
CA LYS A 84 18.19 0.01 9.11
C LYS A 84 16.94 -0.18 8.24
N ALA A 85 16.86 -1.30 7.53
CA ALA A 85 15.66 -1.66 6.77
C ALA A 85 14.46 -1.86 7.70
N ALA A 86 14.66 -2.49 8.87
CA ALA A 86 13.63 -2.68 9.88
C ALA A 86 13.07 -1.34 10.40
N ALA A 87 13.92 -0.35 10.68
CA ALA A 87 13.48 0.97 11.13
C ALA A 87 12.59 1.67 10.09
N VAL A 88 12.99 1.64 8.81
CA VAL A 88 12.21 2.25 7.73
C VAL A 88 10.92 1.45 7.46
N LEU A 89 10.98 0.12 7.51
CA LEU A 89 9.78 -0.73 7.39
C LEU A 89 8.77 -0.37 8.49
N ASN A 90 9.22 -0.25 9.74
CA ASN A 90 8.37 0.11 10.86
C ASN A 90 7.62 1.42 10.61
N GLU A 91 8.33 2.47 10.20
CA GLU A 91 7.73 3.75 9.83
C GLU A 91 6.69 3.59 8.70
N GLU A 92 7.02 2.84 7.64
CA GLU A 92 6.12 2.63 6.50
C GLU A 92 4.86 1.81 6.84
N MET A 93 4.95 0.90 7.81
CA MET A 93 3.85 0.03 8.27
C MET A 93 2.86 0.79 9.16
N ILE A 94 3.36 1.58 10.13
CA ILE A 94 2.50 2.34 11.05
C ILE A 94 1.98 3.65 10.45
N THR A 95 2.56 4.13 9.35
CA THR A 95 2.07 5.32 8.66
C THR A 95 0.67 5.07 8.11
N PRO A 96 -0.34 5.90 8.47
CA PRO A 96 -1.70 5.73 8.00
C PRO A 96 -1.78 5.70 6.47
N PHE A 97 -2.46 4.69 5.95
CA PHE A 97 -2.73 4.59 4.52
C PHE A 97 -3.78 5.63 4.10
N THR A 98 -3.51 6.30 2.98
CA THR A 98 -4.46 7.23 2.33
C THR A 98 -4.77 6.76 0.92
N PHE A 99 -6.05 6.77 0.59
CA PHE A 99 -6.59 6.57 -0.75
C PHE A 99 -7.65 7.64 -0.97
N GLU A 100 -7.63 8.28 -2.13
CA GLU A 100 -8.56 9.34 -2.49
C GLU A 100 -8.89 9.22 -3.98
N VAL A 101 -10.17 9.41 -4.32
CA VAL A 101 -10.58 9.67 -5.69
C VAL A 101 -10.65 11.18 -5.89
N ARG A 102 -10.09 11.66 -6.99
CA ARG A 102 -10.16 13.06 -7.40
C ARG A 102 -10.60 13.13 -8.85
N TYR A 103 -11.27 14.20 -9.27
CA TYR A 103 -11.54 14.42 -10.70
C TYR A 103 -10.60 15.47 -11.28
N LEU A 104 -10.26 15.31 -12.55
CA LEU A 104 -9.47 16.28 -13.31
C LEU A 104 -10.34 17.52 -13.54
N VAL A 105 -9.83 18.68 -13.16
CA VAL A 105 -10.47 19.97 -13.46
C VAL A 105 -10.00 20.48 -14.81
N GLU A 106 -10.83 21.28 -15.48
CA GLU A 106 -10.41 21.97 -16.70
C GLU A 106 -9.22 22.89 -16.43
N GLU A 107 -8.34 23.12 -17.41
CA GLU A 107 -7.12 23.93 -17.24
C GLU A 107 -7.39 25.36 -16.73
N ALA A 108 -8.61 25.88 -16.96
CA ALA A 108 -9.03 27.20 -16.50
C ALA A 108 -9.45 27.24 -15.02
N GLU A 109 -9.64 26.09 -14.38
CA GLU A 109 -10.05 25.96 -12.98
C GLU A 109 -8.88 25.59 -12.06
N GLU A 110 -8.94 26.08 -10.81
CA GLU A 110 -7.98 25.71 -9.77
C GLU A 110 -8.40 24.38 -9.12
N GLY A 111 -7.48 23.41 -9.11
CA GLY A 111 -7.62 22.14 -8.39
C GLY A 111 -6.92 22.17 -7.03
N ASP A 112 -7.18 21.16 -6.19
CA ASP A 112 -6.54 21.03 -4.87
C ASP A 112 -5.08 20.55 -4.98
N ILE A 113 -4.76 19.83 -6.07
CA ILE A 113 -3.42 19.32 -6.35
C ILE A 113 -3.13 19.38 -7.85
N THR A 114 -1.91 19.79 -8.21
CA THR A 114 -1.42 19.76 -9.59
C THR A 114 -0.37 18.67 -9.75
N VAL A 115 -0.56 17.82 -10.74
CA VAL A 115 0.38 16.75 -11.11
C VAL A 115 1.02 17.10 -12.44
N GLU A 116 2.35 17.22 -12.45
CA GLU A 116 3.11 17.55 -13.65
C GLU A 116 2.80 16.54 -14.78
N GLY A 117 2.40 17.06 -15.94
CA GLY A 117 2.08 16.24 -17.12
C GLY A 117 0.70 15.57 -17.10
N ALA A 118 -0.07 15.67 -16.01
CA ALA A 118 -1.42 15.07 -15.92
C ALA A 118 -2.54 16.11 -15.69
N GLY A 119 -2.22 17.26 -15.09
CA GLY A 119 -3.16 18.36 -14.86
C GLY A 119 -3.51 18.57 -13.38
N SER A 120 -4.57 19.35 -13.13
CA SER A 120 -5.03 19.71 -11.79
C SER A 120 -6.22 18.86 -11.39
N PHE A 121 -6.25 18.39 -10.15
CA PHE A 121 -7.28 17.50 -9.63
C PHE A 121 -7.96 18.08 -8.40
N ARG A 122 -9.28 17.88 -8.29
CA ARG A 122 -10.09 18.28 -7.13
C ARG A 122 -10.67 17.06 -6.42
N ALA A 123 -10.66 17.09 -5.10
CA ALA A 123 -11.15 16.02 -4.24
C ALA A 123 -12.64 15.76 -4.47
N THR A 124 -13.02 14.49 -4.49
CA THR A 124 -14.43 14.09 -4.60
C THR A 124 -15.06 13.77 -3.24
N GLY A 125 -14.24 13.63 -2.19
CA GLY A 125 -14.65 13.15 -0.88
C GLY A 125 -14.69 11.62 -0.76
N ILE A 126 -14.49 10.87 -1.85
CA ILE A 126 -14.35 9.40 -1.78
C ILE A 126 -12.95 9.07 -1.29
N ASP A 127 -12.89 8.34 -0.17
CA ASP A 127 -11.66 7.88 0.45
C ASP A 127 -11.64 6.36 0.68
N LYS A 128 -10.65 5.86 1.42
CA LYS A 128 -10.50 4.42 1.69
C LYS A 128 -11.70 3.78 2.39
N SER A 129 -12.50 4.53 3.15
CA SER A 129 -13.67 4.01 3.85
C SER A 129 -14.82 3.62 2.91
N TYR A 130 -14.76 4.08 1.67
CA TYR A 130 -15.72 3.74 0.61
C TYR A 130 -15.39 2.41 -0.07
N VAL A 131 -14.18 1.87 0.11
CA VAL A 131 -13.70 0.67 -0.58
C VAL A 131 -14.03 -0.57 0.25
N ASP A 132 -14.73 -1.52 -0.36
CA ASP A 132 -15.00 -2.83 0.26
C ASP A 132 -13.84 -3.80 0.04
N TRP A 133 -13.36 -3.92 -1.20
CA TRP A 133 -12.28 -4.83 -1.54
C TRP A 133 -11.66 -4.51 -2.91
N VAL A 134 -10.38 -4.82 -3.06
CA VAL A 134 -9.64 -4.66 -4.32
C VAL A 134 -9.19 -6.02 -4.87
N VAL A 135 -9.42 -6.25 -6.16
CA VAL A 135 -9.06 -7.51 -6.84
C VAL A 135 -8.16 -7.24 -8.04
N GLY A 136 -6.98 -7.85 -8.04
CA GLY A 136 -6.08 -7.87 -9.19
C GLY A 136 -6.32 -9.09 -10.07
N GLN A 137 -6.50 -8.89 -11.38
CA GLN A 137 -6.79 -9.95 -12.35
C GLN A 137 -5.93 -9.81 -13.62
N THR A 138 -5.86 -10.89 -14.39
CA THR A 138 -5.36 -10.88 -15.77
C THR A 138 -6.56 -10.82 -16.71
N THR A 139 -6.50 -9.95 -17.72
CA THR A 139 -7.48 -9.94 -18.82
C THR A 139 -7.34 -11.21 -19.66
N GLU A 140 -8.43 -11.61 -20.31
CA GLU A 140 -8.41 -12.76 -21.22
C GLU A 140 -7.42 -12.58 -22.39
N PRO A 141 -6.97 -13.69 -23.01
CA PRO A 141 -6.19 -13.65 -24.24
C PRO A 141 -6.88 -12.83 -25.36
N PRO A 142 -6.12 -12.19 -26.25
CA PRO A 142 -4.67 -12.30 -26.43
C PRO A 142 -3.86 -11.28 -25.61
N LEU A 143 -4.50 -10.30 -24.98
CA LEU A 143 -3.81 -9.16 -24.37
C LEU A 143 -3.06 -9.55 -23.09
N ASN A 144 -3.60 -10.48 -22.29
CA ASN A 144 -2.99 -10.95 -21.03
C ASN A 144 -2.46 -9.81 -20.13
N ARG A 145 -3.13 -8.65 -20.14
CA ARG A 145 -2.77 -7.48 -19.35
C ARG A 145 -3.33 -7.60 -17.94
N GLY A 146 -2.79 -6.82 -17.01
CA GLY A 146 -3.40 -6.69 -15.69
C GLY A 146 -4.61 -5.77 -15.73
N ARG A 147 -5.59 -6.07 -14.87
CA ARG A 147 -6.67 -5.16 -14.50
C ARG A 147 -6.90 -5.20 -12.99
N VAL A 148 -7.32 -4.08 -12.42
CA VAL A 148 -7.70 -3.98 -11.01
C VAL A 148 -9.17 -3.60 -10.92
N LEU A 149 -9.90 -4.30 -10.07
CA LEU A 149 -11.30 -4.02 -9.75
C LEU A 149 -11.33 -3.48 -8.33
N ILE A 150 -11.84 -2.26 -8.15
CA ILE A 150 -12.06 -1.65 -6.84
C ILE A 150 -13.56 -1.72 -6.58
N GLY A 151 -13.96 -2.60 -5.68
CA GLY A 151 -15.34 -2.70 -5.21
C GLY A 151 -15.60 -1.69 -4.10
N PHE A 152 -16.74 -1.00 -4.18
CA PHE A 152 -17.17 -0.05 -3.17
C PHE A 152 -18.18 -0.68 -2.21
N THR A 153 -18.21 -0.19 -0.97
CA THR A 153 -19.15 -0.67 0.06
C THR A 153 -20.60 -0.39 -0.33
N ASP A 154 -21.52 -1.24 0.13
CA ASP A 154 -22.95 -1.04 -0.14
C ASP A 154 -23.45 0.32 0.38
N ASP A 155 -22.95 0.75 1.54
CA ASP A 155 -23.31 2.02 2.17
C ASP A 155 -22.85 3.24 1.35
N SER A 156 -21.76 3.09 0.59
CA SER A 156 -21.20 4.19 -0.21
C SER A 156 -21.64 4.17 -1.67
N ALA A 157 -22.20 3.06 -2.14
CA ALA A 157 -22.50 2.81 -3.55
C ALA A 157 -23.34 3.93 -4.21
N GLU A 158 -24.35 4.47 -3.51
CA GLU A 158 -25.18 5.56 -4.03
C GLU A 158 -24.36 6.84 -4.24
N GLN A 159 -23.52 7.21 -3.27
CA GLN A 159 -22.69 8.41 -3.36
C GLN A 159 -21.66 8.29 -4.49
N VAL A 160 -21.03 7.12 -4.64
CA VAL A 160 -20.09 6.86 -5.72
C VAL A 160 -20.78 6.88 -7.08
N GLN A 161 -21.96 6.26 -7.19
CA GLN A 161 -22.77 6.28 -8.40
C GLN A 161 -23.13 7.71 -8.81
N THR A 162 -23.64 8.52 -7.89
CA THR A 162 -23.99 9.92 -8.17
C THR A 162 -22.79 10.68 -8.70
N LEU A 163 -21.63 10.58 -8.04
CA LEU A 163 -20.41 11.23 -8.50
C LEU A 163 -20.02 10.78 -9.91
N PHE A 164 -20.05 9.47 -10.17
CA PHE A 164 -19.59 8.92 -11.46
C PHE A 164 -20.54 9.31 -12.60
N THR A 165 -21.84 9.39 -12.33
CA THR A 165 -22.82 9.90 -13.29
C THR A 165 -22.65 11.40 -13.54
N GLU A 166 -22.42 12.20 -12.49
CA GLU A 166 -22.20 13.65 -12.62
C GLU A 166 -20.88 13.98 -13.33
N GLN A 167 -19.87 13.13 -13.17
CA GLN A 167 -18.55 13.27 -13.79
C GLN A 167 -18.38 12.40 -15.05
N ALA A 168 -19.48 11.94 -15.66
CA ALA A 168 -19.42 11.13 -16.87
C ALA A 168 -18.70 11.88 -18.00
N GLY A 169 -17.77 11.19 -18.66
CA GLY A 169 -16.87 11.75 -19.67
C GLY A 169 -15.63 12.46 -19.10
N ASN A 170 -15.61 12.77 -17.80
CA ASN A 170 -14.44 13.36 -17.14
C ASN A 170 -13.41 12.28 -16.74
N THR A 171 -12.18 12.71 -16.47
CA THR A 171 -11.11 11.84 -15.96
C THR A 171 -11.09 11.90 -14.44
N ILE A 172 -11.08 10.75 -13.78
CA ILE A 172 -10.74 10.64 -12.36
C ILE A 172 -9.29 10.18 -12.16
N GLY A 173 -8.63 10.78 -11.19
CA GLY A 173 -7.36 10.33 -10.65
C GLY A 173 -7.55 9.53 -9.38
N LEU A 174 -6.88 8.39 -9.29
CA LEU A 174 -6.75 7.60 -8.07
C LEU A 174 -5.44 7.97 -7.38
N PHE A 175 -5.55 8.51 -6.17
CA PHE A 175 -4.41 8.92 -5.38
C PHE A 175 -4.18 7.93 -4.26
N VAL A 176 -2.99 7.34 -4.21
CA VAL A 176 -2.55 6.45 -3.15
C VAL A 176 -1.36 7.09 -2.47
N ARG A 177 -1.41 7.26 -1.14
CA ARG A 177 -0.37 7.96 -0.36
C ARG A 177 -0.01 9.33 -0.96
N GLY A 178 -1.02 10.06 -1.43
CA GLY A 178 -0.88 11.40 -2.02
C GLY A 178 -0.31 11.44 -3.44
N ARG A 179 -0.09 10.30 -4.10
CA ARG A 179 0.46 10.22 -5.46
C ARG A 179 -0.58 9.71 -6.46
N LEU A 180 -0.69 10.36 -7.61
CA LEU A 180 -1.51 9.88 -8.72
C LEU A 180 -0.98 8.53 -9.19
N THR A 181 -1.80 7.49 -9.03
CA THR A 181 -1.44 6.10 -9.34
C THR A 181 -2.11 5.63 -10.62
N ALA A 182 -3.33 6.09 -10.89
CA ALA A 182 -4.02 5.87 -12.15
C ALA A 182 -4.90 7.08 -12.49
N ALA A 183 -5.12 7.31 -13.78
CA ALA A 183 -6.10 8.24 -14.29
C ALA A 183 -7.02 7.49 -15.27
N VAL A 184 -8.33 7.56 -15.04
CA VAL A 184 -9.33 6.76 -15.76
C VAL A 184 -10.47 7.68 -16.18
N GLN A 185 -10.89 7.60 -17.45
CA GLN A 185 -12.10 8.28 -17.89
C GLN A 185 -13.33 7.50 -17.45
N ILE A 186 -14.31 8.18 -16.86
CA ILE A 186 -15.58 7.57 -16.46
C ILE A 186 -16.54 7.61 -17.65
N ASP A 187 -17.17 6.49 -17.98
CA ASP A 187 -18.20 6.38 -19.03
C ASP A 187 -19.62 6.66 -18.53
N GLY A 188 -19.81 6.69 -17.20
CA GLY A 188 -21.05 7.06 -16.52
C GLY A 188 -21.91 5.86 -16.07
N GLU A 189 -21.54 4.66 -16.52
CA GLU A 189 -22.14 3.40 -16.06
C GLU A 189 -21.28 2.84 -14.92
N PHE A 190 -21.84 2.75 -13.71
CA PHE A 190 -21.12 2.28 -12.53
C PHE A 190 -21.87 1.11 -11.89
N GLU A 191 -21.23 -0.05 -11.86
CA GLU A 191 -21.81 -1.27 -11.26
C GLU A 191 -21.16 -1.56 -9.90
N LYS A 192 -21.04 -0.55 -9.04
CA LYS A 192 -20.33 -0.62 -7.73
C LYS A 192 -18.84 -0.97 -7.81
N VAL A 193 -18.28 -1.03 -9.01
CA VAL A 193 -16.90 -1.42 -9.26
C VAL A 193 -16.26 -0.41 -10.19
N LEU A 194 -15.11 0.12 -9.79
CA LEU A 194 -14.22 0.85 -10.68
C LEU A 194 -13.19 -0.11 -11.26
N VAL A 195 -13.05 -0.11 -12.58
CA VAL A 195 -12.10 -0.96 -13.30
C VAL A 195 -10.92 -0.10 -13.79
N ILE A 196 -9.71 -0.50 -13.42
CA ILE A 196 -8.46 0.05 -13.94
C ILE A 196 -7.87 -0.99 -14.89
N GLU A 197 -7.79 -0.65 -16.18
CA GLU A 197 -7.23 -1.54 -17.19
C GLU A 197 -5.82 -1.16 -17.61
N GLY A 198 -5.16 -2.07 -18.35
CA GLY A 198 -3.92 -1.77 -19.05
C GLY A 198 -2.66 -1.89 -18.19
N LEU A 199 -2.74 -2.51 -17.01
CA LEU A 199 -1.54 -2.80 -16.21
C LEU A 199 -0.64 -3.80 -16.97
N PRO A 200 0.69 -3.76 -16.77
CA PRO A 200 1.61 -4.56 -17.60
C PRO A 200 1.42 -6.08 -17.46
N SER A 201 0.95 -6.55 -16.30
CA SER A 201 0.63 -7.96 -16.07
C SER A 201 -0.39 -8.11 -14.95
N GLY A 202 -1.06 -9.27 -14.90
CA GLY A 202 -1.94 -9.62 -13.77
C GLY A 202 -1.19 -9.79 -12.44
N GLU A 203 0.11 -10.09 -12.48
CA GLU A 203 0.95 -10.13 -11.28
C GLU A 203 1.10 -8.73 -10.66
N ILE A 204 1.35 -7.70 -11.48
CA ILE A 204 1.40 -6.32 -10.99
C ILE A 204 0.03 -5.89 -10.45
N ALA A 205 -1.05 -6.31 -11.10
CA ALA A 205 -2.40 -6.03 -10.61
C ALA A 205 -2.67 -6.67 -9.23
N LYS A 206 -2.20 -7.90 -9.01
CA LYS A 206 -2.31 -8.59 -7.70
C LYS A 206 -1.46 -7.91 -6.64
N ILE A 207 -0.23 -7.53 -6.96
CA ILE A 207 0.64 -6.78 -6.04
C ILE A 207 -0.05 -5.47 -5.61
N PHE A 208 -0.63 -4.75 -6.55
CA PHE A 208 -1.38 -3.53 -6.25
C PHE A 208 -2.59 -3.81 -5.35
N ALA A 209 -3.34 -4.88 -5.63
CA ALA A 209 -4.49 -5.27 -4.82
C ALA A 209 -4.09 -5.65 -3.39
N ASP A 210 -3.00 -6.41 -3.20
CA ASP A 210 -2.45 -6.73 -1.87
C ASP A 210 -2.09 -5.45 -1.11
N ASP A 211 -1.34 -4.53 -1.73
CA ASP A 211 -0.91 -3.28 -1.11
C ASP A 211 -2.11 -2.41 -0.70
N MET A 212 -3.13 -2.33 -1.56
CA MET A 212 -4.38 -1.61 -1.29
C MET A 212 -5.16 -2.26 -0.16
N ASN A 213 -5.43 -3.57 -0.22
CA ASN A 213 -6.25 -4.26 0.77
C ASN A 213 -5.61 -4.21 2.16
N VAL A 214 -4.30 -4.42 2.26
CA VAL A 214 -3.57 -4.27 3.54
C VAL A 214 -3.66 -2.83 4.03
N GLY A 215 -3.46 -1.84 3.16
CA GLY A 215 -3.55 -0.43 3.53
C GLY A 215 -4.95 0.02 3.97
N ILE A 216 -6.00 -0.52 3.36
CA ILE A 216 -7.39 -0.16 3.65
C ILE A 216 -7.88 -0.88 4.91
N HIS A 217 -7.62 -2.19 5.00
CA HIS A 217 -8.29 -3.07 5.96
C HIS A 217 -7.45 -3.47 7.17
N MET A 218 -6.19 -3.04 7.25
CA MET A 218 -5.33 -3.29 8.40
C MET A 218 -4.71 -2.00 8.94
N ILE A 219 -4.79 -1.84 10.25
CA ILE A 219 -4.16 -0.75 10.98
C ILE A 219 -3.07 -1.36 11.86
N PHE A 220 -1.84 -0.89 11.67
CA PHE A 220 -0.67 -1.32 12.43
C PHE A 220 -0.29 -0.24 13.44
N THR A 221 -0.09 -0.65 14.69
CA THR A 221 0.45 0.22 15.74
C THR A 221 1.56 -0.49 16.48
N ASN A 222 2.48 0.27 17.08
CA ASN A 222 3.44 -0.31 18.02
C ASN A 222 2.70 -0.89 19.24
N PRO A 223 3.26 -1.92 19.90
CA PRO A 223 2.75 -2.47 21.15
C PRO A 223 2.66 -1.43 22.27
#